data_AF-A0A9X3LHI2-F1
#
_entry.id   AF-A0A9X3LHI2-F1
#
_cell.length_a   1.000
_cell.length_b   1.000
_cell.length_c   1.000
_cell.angle_alpha   90.00
_cell.angle_beta   90.00
_cell.angle_gamma   90.00
#
_symmetry.space_group_name_H-M   'P 1'
#
loop_
_entity.id
_entity.type
_entity.pdbx_description
1 polymer ?
#
loop_
_entity_poly.entity_id
_entity_poly.type
_entity_poly.pdbx_seq_one_letter_code
_entity_poly.pdbx_strand_id
1 'polypeptide(L)' 'MSNIELMGTTGKWIGIISIILFILCFYFTLTFFQHLHKEDERITRQSKIAATLCIALALIIPVVYNFYIYTEMMK' A
#
# COMPACT_ATOMS: atom_id res chain seq x y z
N MET A 1 -18.60 0.07 22.30
CA MET A 1 -17.20 -0.32 22.02
C MET A 1 -16.31 0.82 22.46
N SER A 2 -15.31 0.56 23.29
CA SER A 2 -14.41 1.61 23.75
C SER A 2 -13.52 2.09 22.58
N ASN A 3 -13.17 3.39 22.54
CA ASN A 3 -12.33 3.95 21.48
C ASN A 3 -10.95 3.25 21.38
N ILE A 4 -10.48 2.68 22.50
CA ILE A 4 -9.22 1.94 22.62
C ILE A 4 -9.27 0.59 21.88
N GLU A 5 -10.39 -0.15 22.00
CA GLU A 5 -10.59 -1.41 21.26
C GLU A 5 -10.71 -1.17 19.75
N LEU A 6 -11.29 -0.04 19.34
CA LEU A 6 -11.40 0.36 17.94
C LEU A 6 -10.03 0.74 17.34
N MET A 7 -9.18 1.49 18.06
CA MET A 7 -7.81 1.77 17.63
C MET A 7 -6.95 0.50 17.51
N GLY A 8 -7.08 -0.42 18.46
CA GLY A 8 -6.34 -1.68 18.47
C GLY A 8 -6.73 -2.63 17.32
N THR A 9 -8.02 -2.73 17.02
CA THR A 9 -8.50 -3.53 15.88
C THR A 9 -8.13 -2.89 14.55
N THR A 10 -8.34 -1.58 14.40
CA THR A 10 -7.97 -0.82 13.18
C THR A 10 -6.47 -0.90 12.89
N GLY A 11 -5.60 -0.81 13.91
CA GLY A 11 -4.16 -0.95 13.75
C GLY A 11 -3.73 -2.32 13.20
N LYS A 12 -4.38 -3.40 13.65
CA LYS A 12 -4.13 -4.76 13.11
C LYS A 12 -4.56 -4.89 11.65
N TRP A 13 -5.72 -4.35 11.30
CA TRP A 13 -6.21 -4.34 9.91
C TRP A 13 -5.29 -3.53 8.98
N ILE A 14 -4.76 -2.40 9.44
CA ILE A 14 -3.81 -1.58 8.67
C ILE A 14 -2.48 -2.31 8.44
N GLY A 15 -2.00 -3.07 9.43
CA GLY A 15 -0.83 -3.93 9.25
C GLY A 15 -1.06 -4.97 8.14
N ILE A 16 -2.20 -5.66 8.16
CA ILE A 16 -2.57 -6.65 7.14
C ILE A 16 -2.68 -6.01 5.75
N ILE A 17 -3.35 -4.86 5.64
CA ILE A 17 -3.49 -4.10 4.39
C ILE A 17 -2.12 -3.69 3.84
N SER A 18 -1.20 -3.26 4.71
CA SER A 18 0.15 -2.86 4.31
C SER A 18 0.94 -4.04 3.73
N ILE A 19 0.83 -5.23 4.31
CA ILE A 19 1.47 -6.45 3.79
C ILE A 19 0.88 -6.81 2.41
N ILE A 20 -0.45 -6.77 2.26
CA ILE A 20 -1.11 -7.06 0.99
C ILE A 20 -0.66 -6.06 -0.09
N LEU A 21 -0.58 -4.77 0.24
CA LEU A 21 -0.08 -3.74 -0.68
C LEU A 21 1.37 -3.99 -1.07
N PHE A 22 2.22 -4.44 -0.15
CA PHE A 22 3.60 -4.84 -0.46
C PHE A 22 3.65 -6.00 -1.46
N ILE A 23 2.86 -7.05 -1.23
CA ILE A 23 2.78 -8.21 -2.13
C ILE A 23 2.31 -7.79 -3.53
N LEU A 24 1.26 -6.96 -3.60
CA LEU A 24 0.76 -6.41 -4.86
C LEU A 24 1.81 -5.58 -5.57
N CYS A 25 2.61 -4.80 -4.82
CA CYS A 25 3.64 -3.99 -5.44
C CYS A 25 4.78 -4.83 -6.04
N PHE A 26 5.18 -5.91 -5.36
CA PHE A 26 6.11 -6.90 -5.92
C PHE A 26 5.51 -7.59 -7.15
N TYR A 27 4.24 -7.97 -7.11
CA TYR A 27 3.55 -8.57 -8.25
C TYR A 27 3.53 -7.64 -9.47
N PHE A 28 3.20 -6.36 -9.29
CA PHE A 28 3.23 -5.39 -10.39
C PHE A 28 4.64 -5.13 -10.91
N THR A 29 5.65 -5.15 -10.03
CA THR A 29 7.06 -5.02 -10.42
C THR A 29 7.51 -6.22 -11.27
N LEU A 30 7.19 -7.44 -10.86
CA LEU A 30 7.47 -8.65 -11.63
C LEU A 30 6.70 -8.68 -12.95
N THR A 31 5.44 -8.26 -12.93
CA THR A 31 4.59 -8.13 -14.13
C THR A 31 5.20 -7.13 -15.11
N PHE A 32 5.74 -6.01 -14.63
CA PHE A 32 6.44 -5.02 -15.46
C PHE A 32 7.66 -5.65 -16.14
N PHE A 33 8.51 -6.35 -15.39
CA PHE A 33 9.67 -7.03 -15.97
C PHE A 33 9.29 -8.12 -16.98
N GLN A 34 8.22 -8.88 -16.70
CA GLN A 34 7.74 -9.94 -17.59
C GLN A 34 7.19 -9.38 -18.91
N HIS A 35 6.53 -8.23 -18.89
CA HIS A 35 6.01 -7.59 -20.11
C HIS A 35 7.06 -6.76 -20.84
N LEU A 36 8.07 -6.24 -20.13
CA LEU A 36 9.26 -5.62 -20.73
C LEU A 36 10.01 -6.64 -21.62
N HIS A 37 10.05 -7.91 -21.20
CA HIS A 37 10.66 -8.99 -21.99
C HIS A 37 9.81 -9.41 -23.21
N LYS A 38 8.50 -9.16 -23.19
CA LYS A 38 7.57 -9.57 -24.26
C LYS A 38 7.35 -8.49 -25.34
N GLU A 39 8.03 -7.35 -25.25
CA GLU A 39 7.89 -6.18 -26.16
C GLU A 39 6.46 -5.60 -26.26
N ASP A 40 5.56 -5.98 -25.34
CA ASP A 40 4.19 -5.43 -25.26
C ASP A 40 4.20 -4.06 -24.56
N GLU A 41 4.43 -2.98 -25.33
CA GLU A 41 4.54 -1.60 -24.81
C GLU A 41 3.29 -1.14 -24.03
N ARG A 42 2.09 -1.55 -24.46
CA ARG A 42 0.81 -1.14 -23.83
C ARG A 42 0.70 -1.64 -22.39
N ILE A 43 0.96 -2.93 -22.16
CA ILE A 43 0.84 -3.54 -20.83
C ILE A 43 1.98 -3.06 -19.92
N THR A 44 3.17 -2.89 -20.49
CA THR A 44 4.36 -2.38 -19.77
C THR A 44 4.13 -0.99 -19.18
N ARG A 45 3.55 -0.06 -19.96
CA ARG A 45 3.25 1.30 -19.47
C ARG A 45 2.20 1.30 -18.35
N GLN A 46 1.16 0.49 -18.47
CA GLN A 46 0.12 0.39 -17.44
C GLN A 46 0.65 -0.25 -16.16
N SER A 47 1.43 -1.33 -16.28
CA SER A 47 2.06 -2.01 -15.16
C SER A 47 3.03 -1.12 -14.40
N LYS A 48 3.80 -0.26 -15.10
CA LYS A 48 4.69 0.73 -14.48
C LYS A 48 3.94 1.74 -13.60
N ILE A 49 2.83 2.27 -14.13
CA ILE A 49 1.99 3.24 -13.41
C ILE A 49 1.32 2.56 -12.20
N ALA A 50 0.78 1.35 -12.38
CA ALA A 50 0.16 0.57 -11.31
C ALA A 50 1.16 0.22 -10.19
N ALA A 51 2.38 -0.21 -10.52
CA ALA A 51 3.44 -0.46 -9.54
C ALA A 51 3.77 0.81 -8.73
N THR A 52 3.93 1.93 -9.43
CA THR A 52 4.27 3.22 -8.79
C THR A 52 3.15 3.68 -7.85
N LEU A 53 1.89 3.58 -8.28
CA LEU A 53 0.72 3.89 -7.44
C LEU A 53 0.62 2.96 -6.23
N CYS A 54 0.88 1.66 -6.42
CA CYS A 54 0.81 0.68 -5.35
C CYS A 54 1.87 0.94 -4.27
N ILE A 55 3.12 1.24 -4.65
CA ILE A 55 4.18 1.65 -3.70
C ILE A 55 3.83 2.96 -3.01
N ALA A 56 3.30 3.95 -3.74
CA ALA A 56 2.94 5.24 -3.14
C ALA A 56 1.84 5.08 -2.08
N LEU A 57 0.80 4.30 -2.38
CA LEU A 57 -0.26 4.00 -1.43
C LEU A 57 0.24 3.18 -0.24
N ALA A 58 1.10 2.18 -0.47
CA ALA A 58 1.72 1.38 0.58
C ALA A 58 2.51 2.22 1.60
N LEU A 59 3.11 3.34 1.14
CA LEU A 59 3.84 4.24 2.01
C LEU A 59 2.94 5.29 2.69
N ILE A 60 2.00 5.88 1.94
CA ILE A 60 1.18 7.00 2.41
C ILE A 60 0.16 6.53 3.47
N ILE A 61 -0.50 5.38 3.25
CA ILE A 61 -1.55 4.88 4.15
C ILE A 61 -1.08 4.71 5.60
N PRO A 62 0.02 3.98 5.89
CA PRO A 62 0.50 3.83 7.26
C PRO A 62 1.01 5.15 7.85
N VAL A 63 1.62 6.02 7.06
CA VAL A 63 2.12 7.33 7.55
C VAL A 63 0.95 8.23 7.99
N VAL A 64 -0.09 8.34 7.16
CA VAL A 64 -1.28 9.15 7.48
C VAL A 64 -2.01 8.60 8.70
N TYR A 65 -2.15 7.27 8.82
CA TYR A 65 -2.76 6.67 10.00
C TYR A 65 -1.96 6.94 11.28
N ASN A 66 -0.63 6.74 11.25
CA ASN A 66 0.21 7.02 12.41
C ASN A 66 0.17 8.51 12.79
N PHE A 67 0.14 9.40 11.81
CA PHE A 67 0.01 10.84 12.04
C PHE A 67 -1.32 11.20 12.71
N TYR A 68 -2.44 10.65 12.22
CA TYR A 68 -3.76 10.86 12.82
C TYR A 68 -3.79 10.43 14.30
N ILE A 69 -3.31 9.22 14.59
CA ILE A 69 -3.22 8.68 15.96
C ILE A 69 -2.34 9.58 16.84
N TYR A 70 -1.19 10.03 16.33
CA TYR A 70 -0.31 10.94 17.06
C TYR A 70 -1.00 12.27 17.40
N THR A 71 -1.71 12.87 16.43
CA THR A 71 -2.46 14.12 16.68
C THR A 71 -3.61 13.92 17.67
N GLU A 72 -4.25 12.75 17.67
CA GLU A 72 -5.32 12.41 18.60
C GLU A 72 -4.80 12.18 20.03
N MET A 73 -3.59 11.61 20.17
CA MET A 73 -2.93 11.43 21.47
C MET A 73 -2.34 12.71 22.06
N MET A 74 -2.03 13.72 21.23
CA MET A 74 -1.53 15.02 21.68
C MET A 74 -2.64 16.04 21.97
N LYS A 75 -3.91 15.64 21.80
CA LYS A 75 -5.09 16.47 22.06
C LYS A 75 -5.66 16.16 23.44
#